data_AF-A0A1B0CAC2-F1
#
_entry.id   AF-A0A1B0CAC2-F1
#
_cell.length_a   1.000
_cell.length_b   1.000
_cell.length_c   1.000
_cell.angle_alpha   90.00
_cell.angle_beta   90.00
_cell.angle_gamma   90.00
#
_symmetry.space_group_name_H-M   'P 1'
#
loop_
_entity.id
_entity.type
_entity.pdbx_description
1 polymer ?
#
loop_
_entity_poly.entity_id
_entity_poly.type
_entity_poly.pdbx_seq_one_letter_code
_entity_poly.pdbx_strand_id
1 'polypeptide(L)'
;MEERLDSLSTKDRQELRNIRTLLWGSNDIGIFERWSQGFEFSDQEPSALVQCQGGPCAVIAPVQAFLLKILLMDTPGYSFYDLTADKCRTAICNILMKCKETKYRIVTLRTSEEVAPQTPPSDVVDAARLNDADPVASPSSPPPVVVGEQQQQTEEGTESSQQPGTWDPDQFHERLTIVDMETIDEVEKFYLENMNLLMGHYGVLLLLYSVLATKGIENVVQELNDTSEPLIHGTYGYGSQGLINLMLTGRAVGHVWDNDEDVGGLKLRGINQQSDIGFITTMEQMRYCTVGSFYRIQRTQFG
;
A
#
# COMPACT_ATOMS: atom_id res chain seq x y z
N MET A 1 9.25 7.10 31.85
CA MET A 1 9.52 6.25 30.65
C MET A 1 8.30 6.22 29.76
N GLU A 2 7.11 5.92 30.31
CA GLU A 2 5.81 6.01 29.62
C GLU A 2 5.58 7.31 28.84
N GLU A 3 5.76 8.50 29.43
CA GLU A 3 5.58 9.78 28.71
C GLU A 3 6.45 9.91 27.45
N ARG A 4 7.64 9.26 27.43
CA ARG A 4 8.52 9.25 26.25
C ARG A 4 8.05 8.26 25.19
N LEU A 5 7.46 7.14 25.59
CA LEU A 5 6.86 6.15 24.69
C LEU A 5 5.56 6.69 24.07
N ASP A 6 4.69 7.33 24.85
CA ASP A 6 3.44 7.91 24.31
C ASP A 6 3.69 9.20 23.49
N SER A 7 4.72 9.99 23.82
CA SER A 7 5.15 11.11 22.95
C SER A 7 5.84 10.68 21.65
N LEU A 8 6.40 9.47 21.58
CA LEU A 8 6.81 8.85 20.30
C LEU A 8 5.56 8.37 19.55
N SER A 9 4.71 7.57 20.19
CA SER A 9 3.49 7.03 19.58
C SER A 9 2.51 8.10 19.05
N THR A 10 2.43 9.27 19.70
CA THR A 10 1.65 10.42 19.18
C THR A 10 2.27 11.07 17.94
N LYS A 11 3.61 11.11 17.82
CA LYS A 11 4.29 11.58 16.61
C LYS A 11 4.10 10.60 15.46
N ASP A 12 4.29 9.31 15.69
CA ASP A 12 4.06 8.27 14.68
C ASP A 12 2.61 8.30 14.18
N ARG A 13 1.63 8.46 15.09
CA ARG A 13 0.21 8.66 14.73
C ARG A 13 -0.03 9.91 13.87
N GLN A 14 0.67 11.02 14.14
CA GLN A 14 0.54 12.23 13.32
C GLN A 14 1.20 12.08 11.95
N GLU A 15 2.33 11.39 11.88
CA GLU A 15 3.04 11.13 10.64
C GLU A 15 2.27 10.20 9.71
N LEU A 16 1.69 9.11 10.24
CA LEU A 16 0.81 8.22 9.48
C LEU A 16 -0.42 8.95 8.93
N ARG A 17 -0.95 9.94 9.65
CA ARG A 17 -2.00 10.85 9.14
C ARG A 17 -1.49 11.75 8.03
N ASN A 18 -0.30 12.34 8.16
CA ASN A 18 0.29 13.16 7.10
C ASN A 18 0.55 12.34 5.83
N ILE A 19 1.02 11.09 5.98
CA ILE A 19 1.19 10.12 4.89
C ILE A 19 -0.15 9.81 4.23
N ARG A 20 -1.22 9.52 5.00
CA ARG A 20 -2.57 9.32 4.45
C ARG A 20 -3.03 10.53 3.63
N THR A 21 -2.90 11.73 4.17
CA THR A 21 -3.29 12.96 3.47
C THR A 21 -2.51 13.16 2.16
N LEU A 22 -1.21 12.88 2.13
CA LEU A 22 -0.41 13.01 0.89
C LEU A 22 -0.74 11.90 -0.12
N LEU A 23 -1.05 10.69 0.34
CA LEU A 23 -1.40 9.56 -0.53
C LEU A 23 -2.77 9.71 -1.17
N TRP A 24 -3.79 10.03 -0.38
CA TRP A 24 -5.20 9.93 -0.79
C TRP A 24 -5.91 11.29 -0.93
N GLY A 25 -5.32 12.37 -0.40
CA GLY A 25 -5.95 13.69 -0.36
C GLY A 25 -7.26 13.64 0.44
N SER A 26 -8.37 13.95 -0.22
CA SER A 26 -9.71 13.87 0.35
C SER A 26 -10.51 12.62 -0.04
N ASN A 27 -9.94 11.72 -0.86
CA ASN A 27 -10.66 10.60 -1.49
C ASN A 27 -9.88 9.28 -1.41
N ASP A 28 -10.23 8.41 -0.46
CA ASP A 28 -9.78 7.01 -0.40
C ASP A 28 -10.88 5.99 -0.77
N ILE A 29 -12.16 6.35 -0.62
CA ILE A 29 -13.32 5.48 -0.86
C ILE A 29 -13.29 4.87 -2.28
N GLY A 30 -13.39 3.55 -2.37
CA GLY A 30 -13.42 2.77 -3.62
C GLY A 30 -12.07 2.59 -4.32
N ILE A 31 -11.12 3.53 -4.16
CA ILE A 31 -9.74 3.36 -4.66
C ILE A 31 -8.92 2.53 -3.68
N PHE A 32 -9.12 2.70 -2.38
CA PHE A 32 -8.41 1.98 -1.32
C PHE A 32 -8.46 0.45 -1.50
N GLU A 33 -9.64 -0.11 -1.81
CA GLU A 33 -9.83 -1.54 -2.07
C GLU A 33 -8.93 -2.06 -3.21
N ARG A 34 -8.78 -1.27 -4.27
CA ARG A 34 -7.93 -1.61 -5.43
C ARG A 34 -6.44 -1.72 -5.08
N TRP A 35 -6.01 -1.08 -3.99
CA TRP A 35 -4.64 -1.13 -3.47
C TRP A 35 -4.47 -2.12 -2.31
N SER A 36 -5.56 -2.70 -1.80
CA SER A 36 -5.58 -3.52 -0.58
C SER A 36 -5.08 -4.97 -0.77
N GLN A 37 -4.44 -5.28 -1.90
CA GLN A 37 -3.82 -6.59 -2.13
C GLN A 37 -2.46 -6.75 -1.42
N GLY A 38 -2.03 -8.01 -1.27
CA GLY A 38 -0.65 -8.36 -0.97
C GLY A 38 0.21 -8.52 -2.23
N PHE A 39 1.44 -8.98 -2.02
CA PHE A 39 2.31 -9.49 -3.08
C PHE A 39 2.01 -10.98 -3.33
N GLU A 40 1.45 -11.26 -4.50
CA GLU A 40 1.09 -12.60 -4.96
C GLU A 40 1.87 -12.91 -6.25
N PHE A 41 2.37 -14.15 -6.39
CA PHE A 41 3.05 -14.61 -7.61
C PHE A 41 2.07 -15.38 -8.50
N SER A 42 2.19 -15.23 -9.82
CA SER A 42 1.28 -15.87 -10.77
C SER A 42 1.56 -17.36 -10.91
N ASP A 43 0.53 -18.20 -10.77
CA ASP A 43 0.59 -19.65 -11.05
C ASP A 43 1.00 -19.96 -12.51
N GLN A 44 0.72 -19.04 -13.45
CA GLN A 44 1.01 -19.22 -14.87
C GLN A 44 2.41 -18.73 -15.27
N GLU A 45 2.95 -17.76 -14.53
CA GLU A 45 4.27 -17.20 -14.74
C GLU A 45 4.87 -16.94 -13.34
N PRO A 46 5.48 -17.97 -12.71
CA PRO A 46 5.97 -17.87 -11.33
C PRO A 46 7.01 -16.76 -11.11
N SER A 47 7.54 -16.18 -12.20
CA SER A 47 8.43 -15.03 -12.14
C SER A 47 7.73 -13.67 -12.01
N ALA A 48 6.41 -13.60 -12.14
CA ALA A 48 5.64 -12.37 -12.19
C ALA A 48 4.73 -12.18 -10.98
N LEU A 49 4.78 -10.98 -10.39
CA LEU A 49 3.81 -10.51 -9.42
C LEU A 49 2.45 -10.19 -10.08
N VAL A 50 1.38 -10.61 -9.43
CA VAL A 50 0.00 -10.37 -9.87
C VAL A 50 -0.49 -9.01 -9.40
N GLN A 51 -1.18 -8.30 -10.30
CA GLN A 51 -1.96 -7.13 -9.97
C GLN A 51 -3.44 -7.45 -10.19
N CYS A 52 -4.21 -7.52 -9.10
CA CYS A 52 -5.61 -7.96 -9.13
C CYS A 52 -6.56 -6.87 -9.64
N GLN A 53 -6.23 -5.60 -9.37
CA GLN A 53 -7.02 -4.43 -9.79
C GLN A 53 -6.10 -3.31 -10.28
N GLY A 54 -6.60 -2.43 -11.16
CA GLY A 54 -5.85 -1.26 -11.61
C GLY A 54 -5.49 -0.34 -10.44
N GLY A 55 -4.28 0.24 -10.40
CA GLY A 55 -3.88 1.19 -9.34
C GLY A 55 -2.50 0.94 -8.73
N PRO A 56 -2.30 -0.15 -7.95
CA PRO A 56 -1.05 -0.44 -7.24
C PRO A 56 0.17 -0.76 -8.12
N CYS A 57 0.07 -0.65 -9.45
CA CYS A 57 1.19 -0.81 -10.38
C CYS A 57 2.40 0.07 -10.04
N ALA A 58 2.18 1.26 -9.44
CA ALA A 58 3.25 2.15 -9.01
C ALA A 58 4.12 1.59 -7.86
N VAL A 59 3.67 0.53 -7.18
CA VAL A 59 4.44 -0.21 -6.16
C VAL A 59 4.83 -1.59 -6.68
N ILE A 60 3.89 -2.33 -7.31
CA ILE A 60 4.12 -3.70 -7.80
C ILE A 60 5.17 -3.72 -8.92
N ALA A 61 5.13 -2.80 -9.88
CA ALA A 61 6.07 -2.82 -11.00
C ALA A 61 7.53 -2.49 -10.59
N PRO A 62 7.80 -1.52 -9.70
CA PRO A 62 9.13 -1.37 -9.10
C PRO A 62 9.63 -2.62 -8.37
N VAL A 63 8.80 -3.26 -7.51
CA VAL A 63 9.19 -4.50 -6.81
C VAL A 63 9.50 -5.62 -7.82
N GLN A 64 8.66 -5.80 -8.85
CA GLN A 64 8.89 -6.73 -9.95
C GLN A 64 10.22 -6.45 -10.68
N ALA A 65 10.56 -5.18 -10.90
CA ALA A 65 11.79 -4.81 -11.58
C ALA A 65 13.04 -5.10 -10.73
N PHE A 66 12.99 -4.86 -9.41
CA PHE A 66 14.06 -5.27 -8.49
C PHE A 66 14.18 -6.79 -8.36
N LEU A 67 13.07 -7.53 -8.36
CA LEU A 67 13.07 -9.00 -8.45
C LEU A 67 13.81 -9.49 -9.70
N LEU A 68 13.48 -8.93 -10.86
CA LEU A 68 14.14 -9.26 -12.13
C LEU A 68 15.63 -8.87 -12.13
N LYS A 69 16.02 -7.75 -11.51
CA LYS A 69 17.44 -7.38 -11.35
C LYS A 69 18.19 -8.44 -10.53
N ILE A 70 17.65 -8.85 -9.38
CA ILE A 70 18.28 -9.85 -8.50
C ILE A 70 18.46 -11.19 -9.23
N LEU A 71 17.47 -11.62 -10.03
CA LEU A 71 17.58 -12.80 -10.87
C LEU A 71 18.66 -12.67 -11.95
N LEU A 72 18.64 -11.57 -12.71
CA LEU A 72 19.47 -11.39 -13.90
C LEU A 72 20.92 -11.02 -13.60
N MET A 73 21.21 -10.40 -12.46
CA MET A 73 22.52 -9.85 -12.12
C MET A 73 23.14 -10.50 -10.88
N ASP A 74 22.36 -10.69 -9.82
CA ASP A 74 22.90 -11.07 -8.50
C ASP A 74 22.87 -12.60 -8.26
N THR A 75 22.08 -13.34 -9.03
CA THR A 75 21.93 -14.81 -8.91
C THR A 75 22.14 -15.56 -10.25
N PRO A 76 23.31 -15.41 -10.91
CA PRO A 76 23.58 -16.03 -12.20
C PRO A 76 23.50 -17.57 -12.13
N GLY A 77 22.65 -18.15 -12.99
CA GLY A 77 22.41 -19.59 -13.05
C GLY A 77 21.11 -20.06 -12.38
N TYR A 78 20.43 -19.19 -11.64
CA TYR A 78 19.05 -19.43 -11.23
C TYR A 78 18.08 -19.17 -12.38
N SER A 79 17.02 -19.95 -12.42
CA SER A 79 15.92 -19.80 -13.37
C SER A 79 14.93 -18.74 -12.92
N PHE A 80 14.14 -18.20 -13.86
CA PHE A 80 13.00 -17.34 -13.54
C PHE A 80 11.95 -18.04 -12.66
N TYR A 81 11.88 -19.37 -12.74
CA TYR A 81 11.03 -20.21 -11.88
C TYR A 81 11.54 -20.35 -10.44
N ASP A 82 12.79 -19.97 -10.14
CA ASP A 82 13.36 -20.03 -8.78
C ASP A 82 13.04 -18.78 -7.97
N LEU A 83 11.90 -18.12 -8.23
CA LEU A 83 11.44 -16.97 -7.47
C LEU A 83 10.77 -17.43 -6.17
N THR A 84 11.24 -16.88 -5.06
CA THR A 84 10.77 -17.20 -3.71
C THR A 84 10.39 -15.93 -2.96
N ALA A 85 9.64 -16.10 -1.87
CA ALA A 85 9.37 -15.07 -0.88
C ALA A 85 10.65 -14.34 -0.40
N ASP A 86 11.80 -15.05 -0.33
CA ASP A 86 13.09 -14.46 0.02
C ASP A 86 13.59 -13.42 -0.97
N LYS A 87 13.47 -13.69 -2.27
CA LYS A 87 13.85 -12.72 -3.31
C LYS A 87 12.94 -11.49 -3.26
N CYS A 88 11.64 -11.67 -2.96
CA CYS A 88 10.70 -10.57 -2.75
C CYS A 88 11.11 -9.68 -1.57
N ARG A 89 11.52 -10.28 -0.45
CA ARG A 89 12.10 -9.56 0.69
C ARG A 89 13.34 -8.77 0.28
N THR A 90 14.29 -9.37 -0.44
CA THR A 90 15.51 -8.67 -0.90
C THR A 90 15.19 -7.50 -1.84
N ALA A 91 14.22 -7.65 -2.75
CA ALA A 91 13.75 -6.55 -3.61
C ALA A 91 13.16 -5.39 -2.79
N ILE A 92 12.38 -5.70 -1.75
CA ILE A 92 11.82 -4.71 -0.82
C ILE A 92 12.90 -4.03 0.01
N CYS A 93 13.89 -4.78 0.50
CA CYS A 93 15.03 -4.22 1.22
C CYS A 93 15.86 -3.28 0.33
N ASN A 94 16.06 -3.61 -0.95
CA ASN A 94 16.71 -2.72 -1.93
C ASN A 94 15.96 -1.39 -2.11
N ILE A 95 14.62 -1.39 -2.11
CA ILE A 95 13.80 -0.17 -2.19
C ILE A 95 13.95 0.64 -0.90
N LEU A 96 13.82 0.01 0.27
CA LEU A 96 13.95 0.67 1.56
C LEU A 96 15.35 1.27 1.78
N MET A 97 16.42 0.60 1.34
CA MET A 97 17.79 1.14 1.35
C MET A 97 17.93 2.43 0.54
N LYS A 98 17.21 2.57 -0.58
CA LYS A 98 17.21 3.81 -1.39
C LYS A 98 16.45 4.95 -0.74
N CYS A 99 15.46 4.63 0.08
CA CYS A 99 14.61 5.61 0.74
C CYS A 99 15.11 6.05 2.12
N LYS A 100 16.07 5.33 2.74
CA LYS A 100 16.54 5.64 4.10
C LYS A 100 17.31 6.96 4.16
N GLU A 101 16.80 7.88 4.96
CA GLU A 101 17.49 9.12 5.32
C GLU A 101 18.21 9.04 6.68
N THR A 102 17.56 8.45 7.70
CA THR A 102 18.13 8.34 9.07
C THR A 102 18.10 6.90 9.59
N LYS A 103 16.92 6.28 9.58
CA LYS A 103 16.63 4.90 10.02
C LYS A 103 15.53 4.31 9.16
N TYR A 104 15.36 2.99 9.19
CA TYR A 104 14.22 2.31 8.56
C TYR A 104 13.01 2.41 9.48
N ARG A 105 11.83 2.65 8.91
CA ARG A 105 10.59 2.85 9.66
C ARG A 105 9.51 1.99 9.02
N ILE A 106 9.38 0.78 9.55
CA ILE A 106 8.56 -0.28 8.98
C ILE A 106 7.15 -0.14 9.54
N VAL A 107 6.17 -0.04 8.64
CA VAL A 107 4.77 0.13 8.99
C VAL A 107 4.09 -1.23 9.03
N THR A 108 3.44 -1.50 10.16
CA THR A 108 2.80 -2.77 10.50
C THR A 108 1.36 -2.54 10.95
N LEU A 109 0.63 -3.63 11.16
CA LEU A 109 -0.70 -3.62 11.77
C LEU A 109 -0.61 -4.14 13.20
N ARG A 110 -1.32 -3.49 14.12
CA ARG A 110 -1.48 -4.01 15.50
C ARG A 110 -2.22 -5.34 15.48
N THR A 111 -1.61 -6.37 16.07
CA THR A 111 -2.31 -7.60 16.42
C THR A 111 -3.34 -7.31 17.52
N SER A 112 -4.54 -7.88 17.39
CA SER A 112 -5.66 -7.60 18.30
C SER A 112 -5.42 -8.02 19.76
N GLU A 113 -4.36 -8.78 20.03
CA GLU A 113 -3.93 -9.22 21.35
C GLU A 113 -3.29 -8.12 22.20
N GLU A 114 -2.89 -6.97 21.62
CA GLU A 114 -2.35 -5.83 22.36
C GLU A 114 -3.43 -4.95 23.05
N VAL A 115 -4.72 -5.23 22.82
CA VAL A 115 -5.80 -4.59 23.58
C VAL A 115 -5.88 -5.25 24.96
N ALA A 116 -5.15 -4.69 25.93
CA ALA A 116 -5.23 -5.09 27.33
C ALA A 116 -6.71 -5.19 27.78
N PRO A 117 -7.12 -6.26 28.47
CA PRO A 117 -8.53 -6.48 28.80
C PRO A 117 -9.02 -5.39 29.75
N GLN A 118 -9.79 -4.44 29.22
CA GLN A 118 -10.52 -3.50 30.04
C GLN A 118 -11.59 -4.29 30.81
N THR A 119 -11.35 -4.49 32.10
CA THR A 119 -12.29 -5.14 33.01
C THR A 119 -13.57 -4.32 33.05
N PRO A 120 -14.74 -4.86 32.64
CA PRO A 120 -15.99 -4.15 32.84
C PRO A 120 -16.26 -4.05 34.35
N PRO A 121 -16.78 -2.92 34.85
CA PRO A 121 -17.15 -2.79 36.26
C PRO A 121 -18.28 -3.79 36.57
N SER A 122 -18.01 -4.69 37.50
CA SER A 122 -18.93 -5.75 37.92
C SER A 122 -19.84 -5.26 39.04
N ASP A 123 -21.01 -4.73 38.70
CA ASP A 123 -22.12 -4.54 39.65
C ASP A 123 -23.25 -5.56 39.43
N VAL A 124 -23.17 -6.63 40.21
CA VAL A 124 -24.32 -7.36 40.78
C VAL A 124 -25.21 -6.36 41.56
N VAL A 125 -26.53 -6.46 41.72
CA VAL A 125 -27.60 -7.46 41.52
C VAL A 125 -28.91 -6.65 41.28
N ASP A 126 -30.05 -7.18 40.83
CA ASP A 126 -31.00 -7.96 41.66
C ASP A 126 -32.13 -8.59 40.82
N ALA A 127 -32.87 -9.51 41.45
CA ALA A 127 -33.55 -10.61 40.78
C ALA A 127 -35.09 -10.51 40.72
N ALA A 128 -35.63 -11.46 39.94
CA ALA A 128 -36.93 -12.11 40.10
C ALA A 128 -38.22 -11.34 39.73
N ARG A 129 -38.91 -11.83 38.68
CA ARG A 129 -40.01 -12.83 38.78
C ARG A 129 -40.44 -13.21 37.35
N LEU A 130 -40.27 -14.46 36.91
CA LEU A 130 -41.01 -15.69 37.23
C LEU A 130 -42.40 -15.79 36.57
N ASN A 131 -42.58 -16.93 35.88
CA ASN A 131 -43.83 -17.59 35.47
C ASN A 131 -44.60 -16.93 34.30
N ASP A 132 -45.24 -17.66 33.39
CA ASP A 132 -45.27 -19.07 32.93
C ASP A 132 -46.44 -19.13 31.92
N ALA A 133 -46.42 -20.15 31.04
CA ALA A 133 -47.54 -20.72 30.28
C ALA A 133 -47.63 -20.41 28.76
N ASP A 134 -47.04 -21.32 27.98
CA ASP A 134 -47.55 -21.83 26.70
C ASP A 134 -48.96 -22.47 26.82
N PRO A 135 -49.63 -22.89 25.73
CA PRO A 135 -49.64 -22.39 24.34
C PRO A 135 -51.11 -22.24 23.83
N VAL A 136 -51.36 -22.17 22.50
CA VAL A 136 -52.40 -22.93 21.73
C VAL A 136 -52.90 -22.23 20.42
N ALA A 137 -52.79 -22.98 19.32
CA ALA A 137 -53.59 -23.02 18.07
C ALA A 137 -53.87 -21.79 17.15
N SER A 138 -53.44 -21.94 15.89
CA SER A 138 -54.14 -21.44 14.66
C SER A 138 -55.41 -22.28 14.39
N PRO A 139 -56.41 -21.83 13.57
CA PRO A 139 -56.26 -21.85 12.10
C PRO A 139 -57.16 -20.88 11.25
N SER A 140 -57.01 -20.94 9.91
CA SER A 140 -58.05 -20.68 8.86
C SER A 140 -58.33 -19.26 8.29
N SER A 141 -57.70 -18.92 7.15
CA SER A 141 -58.28 -18.78 5.76
C SER A 141 -59.66 -18.11 5.47
N PRO A 142 -59.93 -17.53 4.25
CA PRO A 142 -59.08 -17.08 3.12
C PRO A 142 -59.54 -15.69 2.49
N PRO A 143 -59.57 -15.37 1.16
CA PRO A 143 -59.09 -14.06 0.64
C PRO A 143 -60.15 -13.19 -0.11
N PRO A 144 -59.74 -12.09 -0.78
CA PRO A 144 -60.16 -11.91 -2.18
C PRO A 144 -59.11 -11.32 -3.16
N VAL A 145 -59.47 -11.30 -4.45
CA VAL A 145 -58.69 -10.94 -5.66
C VAL A 145 -59.60 -10.10 -6.59
N VAL A 146 -59.19 -9.21 -7.50
CA VAL A 146 -57.89 -8.84 -8.13
C VAL A 146 -57.71 -7.31 -8.07
N VAL A 147 -56.59 -6.66 -8.47
CA VAL A 147 -56.14 -6.19 -9.82
C VAL A 147 -54.88 -5.33 -9.52
N GLY A 148 -53.80 -5.20 -10.29
CA GLY A 148 -53.48 -5.74 -11.63
C GLY A 148 -52.84 -4.70 -12.55
N GLU A 149 -51.72 -4.06 -12.18
CA GLU A 149 -51.02 -3.07 -13.04
C GLU A 149 -49.47 -3.20 -13.03
N GLN A 150 -48.97 -3.57 -14.21
CA GLN A 150 -47.67 -3.35 -14.87
C GLN A 150 -46.38 -3.12 -14.04
N GLN A 151 -45.42 -4.03 -14.26
CA GLN A 151 -44.04 -3.95 -13.76
C GLN A 151 -43.23 -2.85 -14.46
N GLN A 152 -42.64 -1.94 -13.69
CA GLN A 152 -41.44 -1.21 -14.09
C GLN A 152 -40.24 -1.88 -13.42
N GLN A 153 -39.25 -2.29 -14.22
CA GLN A 153 -37.98 -2.78 -13.71
C GLN A 153 -37.17 -1.59 -13.18
N THR A 154 -37.12 -1.45 -11.86
CA THR A 154 -36.08 -0.66 -11.18
C THR A 154 -34.99 -1.65 -10.79
N GLU A 155 -33.78 -1.46 -11.29
CA GLU A 155 -32.64 -2.31 -10.93
C GLU A 155 -32.31 -2.07 -9.45
N GLU A 156 -32.59 -3.08 -8.61
CA GLU A 156 -32.21 -3.05 -7.21
C GLU A 156 -30.68 -3.06 -7.08
N GLY A 157 -30.16 -2.21 -6.20
CA GLY A 157 -28.73 -2.02 -6.05
C GLY A 157 -28.02 -3.31 -5.66
N THR A 158 -26.93 -3.62 -6.36
CA THR A 158 -26.04 -4.72 -6.00
C THR A 158 -25.45 -4.46 -4.62
N GLU A 159 -26.04 -5.04 -3.58
CA GLU A 159 -25.42 -5.09 -2.25
C GLU A 159 -24.07 -5.79 -2.38
N SER A 160 -23.00 -5.02 -2.21
CA SER A 160 -21.64 -5.55 -2.21
C SER A 160 -21.48 -6.45 -0.99
N SER A 161 -21.53 -7.76 -1.21
CA SER A 161 -21.28 -8.78 -0.20
C SER A 161 -19.86 -8.61 0.36
N GLN A 162 -19.75 -7.90 1.48
CA GLN A 162 -18.49 -7.70 2.20
C GLN A 162 -17.93 -9.07 2.60
N GLN A 163 -16.68 -9.36 2.21
CA GLN A 163 -16.03 -10.58 2.68
C GLN A 163 -15.68 -10.42 4.16
N PRO A 164 -15.90 -11.44 5.00
CA PRO A 164 -15.60 -11.35 6.43
C PRO A 164 -14.08 -11.23 6.64
N GLY A 165 -13.61 -10.02 6.96
CA GLY A 165 -12.20 -9.73 7.24
C GLY A 165 -11.65 -8.45 6.60
N THR A 166 -12.34 -7.85 5.63
CA THR A 166 -11.92 -6.59 5.00
C THR A 166 -12.27 -5.38 5.87
N TRP A 167 -11.30 -4.52 6.15
CA TRP A 167 -11.48 -3.22 6.81
C TRP A 167 -11.75 -2.11 5.79
N ASP A 168 -12.55 -1.13 6.20
CA ASP A 168 -12.66 0.16 5.53
C ASP A 168 -11.34 0.99 5.67
N PRO A 169 -11.18 2.10 4.93
CA PRO A 169 -9.97 2.90 4.99
C PRO A 169 -9.67 3.43 6.39
N ASP A 170 -10.65 3.90 7.16
CA ASP A 170 -10.42 4.45 8.50
C ASP A 170 -9.94 3.37 9.46
N GLN A 171 -10.61 2.22 9.46
CA GLN A 171 -10.25 1.06 10.27
C GLN A 171 -8.81 0.59 9.98
N PHE A 172 -8.40 0.53 8.71
CA PHE A 172 -7.01 0.21 8.35
C PHE A 172 -6.02 1.23 8.95
N HIS A 173 -6.26 2.53 8.72
CA HIS A 173 -5.34 3.58 9.16
C HIS A 173 -5.23 3.71 10.68
N GLU A 174 -6.29 3.42 11.44
CA GLU A 174 -6.25 3.38 12.90
C GLU A 174 -5.36 2.26 13.46
N ARG A 175 -5.20 1.16 12.71
CA ARG A 175 -4.43 -0.03 13.10
C ARG A 175 -2.94 0.06 12.76
N LEU A 176 -2.51 1.08 12.02
CA LEU A 176 -1.12 1.25 11.63
C LEU A 176 -0.22 1.57 12.83
N THR A 177 0.97 0.99 12.83
CA THR A 177 2.07 1.20 13.78
C THR A 177 3.40 1.31 13.05
N ILE A 178 4.34 2.04 13.63
CA ILE A 178 5.72 2.15 13.12
C ILE A 178 6.65 1.34 14.03
N VAL A 179 7.52 0.54 13.42
CA VAL A 179 8.66 -0.11 14.06
C VAL A 179 9.94 0.50 13.47
N ASP A 180 10.69 1.22 14.30
CA ASP A 180 11.97 1.80 13.93
C ASP A 180 13.09 0.74 13.96
N MET A 181 13.95 0.71 12.93
CA MET A 181 15.09 -0.20 12.80
C MET A 181 16.31 0.57 12.26
N GLU A 182 17.49 0.32 12.80
CA GLU A 182 18.70 1.08 12.46
C GLU A 182 19.44 0.46 11.26
N THR A 183 19.47 -0.87 11.15
CA THR A 183 20.21 -1.62 10.13
C THR A 183 19.31 -2.30 9.12
N ILE A 184 19.84 -2.62 7.92
CA ILE A 184 19.05 -3.38 6.92
C ILE A 184 18.89 -4.84 7.36
N ASP A 185 19.87 -5.39 8.09
CA ASP A 185 19.84 -6.73 8.67
C ASP A 185 18.64 -6.91 9.64
N GLU A 186 18.28 -5.87 10.40
CA GLU A 186 17.06 -5.85 11.23
C GLU A 186 15.78 -5.94 10.38
N VAL A 187 15.73 -5.21 9.27
CA VAL A 187 14.59 -5.21 8.32
C VAL A 187 14.48 -6.55 7.59
N GLU A 188 15.61 -7.13 7.16
CA GLU A 188 15.65 -8.46 6.56
C GLU A 188 15.19 -9.53 7.55
N LYS A 189 15.68 -9.49 8.80
CA LYS A 189 15.22 -10.40 9.84
C LYS A 189 13.72 -10.24 10.12
N PHE A 190 13.25 -9.00 10.25
CA PHE A 190 11.84 -8.71 10.50
C PHE A 190 10.94 -9.31 9.42
N TYR A 191 11.25 -9.09 8.13
CA TYR A 191 10.46 -9.65 7.04
C TYR A 191 10.64 -11.16 6.89
N LEU A 192 11.81 -11.73 7.20
CA LEU A 192 12.00 -13.19 7.25
C LEU A 192 11.06 -13.84 8.26
N GLU A 193 10.89 -13.24 9.44
CA GLU A 193 9.99 -13.71 10.50
C GLU A 193 8.51 -13.38 10.21
N ASN A 194 8.23 -12.36 9.37
CA ASN A 194 6.87 -11.81 9.16
C ASN A 194 6.47 -11.69 7.67
N MET A 195 6.91 -12.60 6.79
CA MET A 195 6.60 -12.55 5.34
C MET A 195 5.10 -12.42 5.02
N ASN A 196 4.24 -12.96 5.89
CA ASN A 196 2.78 -12.88 5.79
C ASN A 196 2.24 -11.44 5.78
N LEU A 197 2.97 -10.45 6.33
CA LEU A 197 2.59 -9.04 6.23
C LEU A 197 2.66 -8.51 4.79
N LEU A 198 3.60 -9.01 3.99
CA LEU A 198 3.79 -8.59 2.60
C LEU A 198 2.88 -9.37 1.64
N MET A 199 2.69 -10.67 1.88
CA MET A 199 1.85 -11.51 1.04
C MET A 199 0.36 -11.45 1.41
N GLY A 200 0.05 -11.03 2.64
CA GLY A 200 -1.32 -10.89 3.13
C GLY A 200 -2.06 -9.66 2.61
N HIS A 201 -3.35 -9.59 2.93
CA HIS A 201 -4.19 -8.44 2.63
C HIS A 201 -3.55 -7.15 3.17
N TYR A 202 -3.60 -6.08 2.36
CA TYR A 202 -2.89 -4.80 2.54
C TYR A 202 -1.36 -4.80 2.40
N GLY A 203 -0.69 -5.90 2.05
CA GLY A 203 0.78 -5.95 2.01
C GLY A 203 1.44 -4.92 1.08
N VAL A 204 0.80 -4.56 -0.04
CA VAL A 204 1.23 -3.47 -0.92
C VAL A 204 1.17 -2.10 -0.22
N LEU A 205 0.11 -1.84 0.57
CA LEU A 205 -0.02 -0.62 1.36
C LEU A 205 0.98 -0.57 2.51
N LEU A 206 1.22 -1.69 3.21
CA LEU A 206 2.20 -1.73 4.30
C LEU A 206 3.62 -1.42 3.79
N LEU A 207 4.01 -1.93 2.62
CA LEU A 207 5.25 -1.52 1.97
C LEU A 207 5.26 -0.02 1.63
N LEU A 208 4.20 0.47 0.99
CA LEU A 208 4.08 1.87 0.57
C LEU A 208 4.23 2.84 1.75
N TYR A 209 3.55 2.57 2.86
CA TYR A 209 3.65 3.37 4.07
C TYR A 209 5.03 3.24 4.72
N SER A 210 5.65 2.05 4.71
CA SER A 210 7.02 1.85 5.19
C SER A 210 8.04 2.67 4.39
N VAL A 211 7.89 2.72 3.06
CA VAL A 211 8.76 3.51 2.16
C VAL A 211 8.64 5.00 2.46
N LEU A 212 7.41 5.51 2.61
CA LEU A 212 7.15 6.93 2.89
C LEU A 212 7.62 7.33 4.30
N ALA A 213 7.41 6.50 5.32
CA ALA A 213 7.92 6.74 6.68
C ALA A 213 9.45 6.66 6.76
N THR A 214 10.07 5.75 6.00
CA THR A 214 11.54 5.61 5.92
C THR A 214 12.21 6.80 5.21
N LYS A 215 11.55 7.37 4.19
CA LYS A 215 11.97 8.61 3.51
C LYS A 215 11.72 9.86 4.35
N GLY A 216 10.69 9.85 5.19
CA GLY A 216 10.21 11.01 5.94
C GLY A 216 9.34 11.91 5.06
N ILE A 217 8.15 12.24 5.56
CA ILE A 217 7.11 12.94 4.79
C ILE A 217 7.54 14.34 4.33
N GLU A 218 8.34 15.04 5.13
CA GLU A 218 8.90 16.36 4.81
C GLU A 218 9.81 16.32 3.59
N ASN A 219 10.64 15.28 3.46
CA ASN A 219 11.54 15.11 2.32
C ASN A 219 10.76 14.80 1.05
N VAL A 220 9.72 13.96 1.14
CA VAL A 220 8.82 13.64 0.01
C VAL A 220 8.11 14.90 -0.48
N VAL A 221 7.50 15.68 0.42
CA VAL A 221 6.85 16.96 0.09
C VAL A 221 7.85 17.94 -0.52
N GLN A 222 9.06 18.04 0.04
CA GLN A 222 10.10 18.91 -0.49
C GLN A 222 10.53 18.46 -1.91
N GLU A 223 10.67 17.16 -2.18
CA GLU A 223 11.09 16.61 -3.49
C GLU A 223 10.01 16.74 -4.57
N LEU A 224 8.74 16.53 -4.23
CA LEU A 224 7.62 16.69 -5.16
C LEU A 224 7.50 18.11 -5.71
N ASN A 225 7.84 19.12 -4.89
CA ASN A 225 7.77 20.56 -5.17
C ASN A 225 6.35 21.13 -5.38
N ASP A 226 5.41 20.31 -5.85
CA ASP A 226 3.96 20.58 -5.89
C ASP A 226 3.23 19.41 -5.21
N THR A 227 2.35 19.72 -4.26
CA THR A 227 1.51 18.75 -3.54
C THR A 227 0.03 19.15 -3.58
N SER A 228 -0.39 19.85 -4.65
CA SER A 228 -1.80 20.16 -4.92
C SER A 228 -2.62 18.91 -5.24
N GLU A 229 -2.01 17.93 -5.92
CA GLU A 229 -2.59 16.63 -6.22
C GLU A 229 -2.05 15.53 -5.28
N PRO A 230 -2.88 14.55 -4.88
CA PRO A 230 -2.45 13.40 -4.09
C PRO A 230 -1.55 12.44 -4.90
N LEU A 231 -0.69 11.68 -4.20
CA LEU A 231 0.18 10.69 -4.83
C LEU A 231 -0.58 9.53 -5.47
N ILE A 232 -1.81 9.23 -5.04
CA ILE A 232 -2.75 8.31 -5.71
C ILE A 232 -3.88 9.17 -6.28
N HIS A 233 -4.03 9.18 -7.61
CA HIS A 233 -4.95 10.10 -8.29
C HIS A 233 -6.41 9.83 -7.88
N GLY A 234 -7.08 10.80 -7.25
CA GLY A 234 -8.40 10.64 -6.62
C GLY A 234 -9.57 10.19 -7.53
N THR A 235 -9.50 10.39 -8.85
CA THR A 235 -10.49 9.82 -9.80
C THR A 235 -10.09 8.45 -10.38
N TYR A 236 -8.85 8.30 -10.85
CA TYR A 236 -8.43 7.12 -11.63
C TYR A 236 -7.72 6.04 -10.79
N GLY A 237 -7.18 6.40 -9.63
CA GLY A 237 -6.56 5.49 -8.67
C GLY A 237 -5.17 4.97 -9.03
N TYR A 238 -4.50 5.54 -10.05
CA TYR A 238 -3.10 5.23 -10.35
C TYR A 238 -2.15 6.06 -9.47
N GLY A 239 -0.97 5.51 -9.17
CA GLY A 239 0.10 6.24 -8.47
C GLY A 239 0.80 7.24 -9.39
N SER A 240 1.19 8.39 -8.83
CA SER A 240 1.88 9.47 -9.55
C SER A 240 3.29 9.09 -9.99
N GLN A 241 3.86 9.85 -10.93
CA GLN A 241 5.25 9.69 -11.34
C GLN A 241 6.22 9.91 -10.15
N GLY A 242 5.88 10.81 -9.22
CA GLY A 242 6.64 11.01 -7.98
C GLY A 242 6.69 9.75 -7.11
N LEU A 243 5.58 9.02 -7.00
CA LEU A 243 5.55 7.75 -6.28
C LEU A 243 6.36 6.66 -7.00
N ILE A 244 6.21 6.53 -8.32
CA ILE A 244 7.01 5.59 -9.13
C ILE A 244 8.51 5.87 -8.98
N ASN A 245 8.90 7.14 -9.02
CA ASN A 245 10.29 7.57 -8.93
C ASN A 245 10.88 7.34 -7.53
N LEU A 246 10.08 7.54 -6.47
CA LEU A 246 10.47 7.18 -5.10
C LEU A 246 10.77 5.68 -4.99
N MET A 247 9.85 4.84 -5.46
CA MET A 247 9.98 3.38 -5.42
C MET A 247 11.16 2.84 -6.26
N LEU A 248 11.54 3.52 -7.36
CA LEU A 248 12.66 3.09 -8.22
C LEU A 248 14.02 3.63 -7.76
N THR A 249 14.07 4.89 -7.30
CA THR A 249 15.33 5.65 -7.16
C THR A 249 15.62 6.16 -5.76
N GLY A 250 14.63 6.19 -4.87
CA GLY A 250 14.71 6.86 -3.56
C GLY A 250 14.34 8.35 -3.58
N ARG A 251 13.99 8.92 -4.74
CA ARG A 251 13.66 10.35 -4.92
C ARG A 251 12.24 10.56 -5.45
N ALA A 252 11.40 11.26 -4.70
CA ALA A 252 9.97 11.49 -4.97
C ALA A 252 9.70 12.66 -5.93
N VAL A 253 10.40 12.74 -7.06
CA VAL A 253 10.25 13.82 -8.06
C VAL A 253 9.22 13.50 -9.12
N GLY A 254 8.43 14.49 -9.56
CA GLY A 254 7.41 14.32 -10.60
C GLY A 254 7.92 14.06 -12.03
N HIS A 255 9.24 14.16 -12.28
CA HIS A 255 9.81 14.20 -13.63
C HIS A 255 10.85 13.09 -13.88
N VAL A 256 11.11 12.80 -15.15
CA VAL A 256 11.91 11.63 -15.60
C VAL A 256 13.15 11.99 -16.42
N TRP A 257 13.60 13.24 -16.36
CA TRP A 257 14.87 13.71 -16.93
C TRP A 257 15.98 13.74 -15.89
N ASP A 258 17.22 13.99 -16.32
CA ASP A 258 18.38 14.08 -15.44
C ASP A 258 18.50 15.48 -14.81
N ASN A 259 18.87 15.51 -13.53
CA ASN A 259 19.13 16.68 -12.69
C ASN A 259 17.94 17.63 -12.47
N ASP A 260 18.17 18.68 -11.70
CA ASP A 260 17.20 19.74 -11.44
C ASP A 260 17.44 20.89 -12.44
N GLU A 261 16.36 21.33 -13.09
CA GLU A 261 16.34 22.39 -14.10
C GLU A 261 15.76 23.68 -13.50
N ASP A 262 16.24 24.85 -13.96
CA ASP A 262 15.70 26.16 -13.58
C ASP A 262 15.12 26.86 -14.82
N VAL A 263 13.79 26.88 -14.92
CA VAL A 263 13.07 27.44 -16.06
C VAL A 263 12.45 28.77 -15.64
N GLY A 264 13.23 29.85 -15.77
CA GLY A 264 12.76 31.22 -15.48
C GLY A 264 12.50 31.50 -14.00
N GLY A 265 13.26 30.86 -13.10
CA GLY A 265 13.08 30.93 -11.65
C GLY A 265 12.20 29.81 -11.08
N LEU A 266 11.56 29.01 -11.94
CA LEU A 266 10.85 27.80 -11.52
C LEU A 266 11.81 26.61 -11.50
N LYS A 267 12.13 26.11 -10.31
CA LYS A 267 12.94 24.90 -10.13
C LYS A 267 12.11 23.66 -10.38
N LEU A 268 12.44 22.91 -11.43
CA LEU A 268 11.81 21.65 -11.79
C LEU A 268 12.78 20.51 -11.48
N ARG A 269 12.42 19.61 -10.56
CA ARG A 269 13.34 18.57 -10.09
C ARG A 269 13.23 17.29 -10.91
N GLY A 270 14.35 16.75 -11.36
CA GLY A 270 14.45 15.48 -12.10
C GLY A 270 15.09 14.38 -11.26
N ILE A 271 15.81 13.45 -11.89
CA ILE A 271 16.56 12.39 -11.19
C ILE A 271 18.02 12.82 -11.06
N ASN A 272 18.61 12.68 -9.87
CA ASN A 272 19.96 13.18 -9.58
C ASN A 272 21.06 12.08 -9.56
N GLN A 273 20.69 10.82 -9.77
CA GLN A 273 21.61 9.68 -9.75
C GLN A 273 21.15 8.56 -10.68
N GLN A 274 22.11 7.79 -11.20
CA GLN A 274 21.82 6.61 -12.02
C GLN A 274 20.90 5.62 -11.28
N SER A 275 19.78 5.27 -11.90
CA SER A 275 18.89 4.22 -11.43
C SER A 275 19.48 2.84 -11.72
N ASP A 276 19.36 1.94 -10.74
CA ASP A 276 19.61 0.50 -10.87
C ASP A 276 18.62 -0.18 -11.83
N ILE A 277 17.43 0.39 -11.94
CA ILE A 277 16.31 -0.12 -12.71
C ILE A 277 16.04 0.82 -13.89
N GLY A 278 16.00 0.25 -15.08
CA GLY A 278 15.65 0.98 -16.29
C GLY A 278 14.17 1.36 -16.31
N PHE A 279 13.87 2.56 -16.78
CA PHE A 279 12.49 3.04 -16.93
C PHE A 279 12.27 3.54 -18.36
N ILE A 280 11.09 3.30 -18.90
CA ILE A 280 10.67 3.83 -20.21
C ILE A 280 9.20 4.25 -20.11
N THR A 281 8.88 5.45 -20.61
CA THR A 281 7.50 5.91 -20.68
C THR A 281 6.85 5.42 -21.98
N THR A 282 5.52 5.27 -21.99
CA THR A 282 4.77 5.01 -23.23
C THR A 282 4.99 6.12 -24.26
N MET A 283 5.23 7.36 -23.81
CA MET A 283 5.55 8.49 -24.66
C MET A 283 6.92 8.33 -25.36
N GLU A 284 7.94 7.78 -24.69
CA GLU A 284 9.22 7.44 -25.33
C GLU A 284 9.08 6.26 -26.29
N GLN A 285 8.29 5.24 -25.94
CA GLN A 285 7.98 4.15 -26.88
C GLN A 285 7.32 4.68 -28.17
N MET A 286 6.44 5.68 -28.04
CA MET A 286 5.83 6.40 -29.17
C MET A 286 6.74 7.49 -29.80
N ARG A 287 7.95 7.70 -29.26
CA ARG A 287 8.96 8.69 -29.70
C ARG A 287 8.53 10.16 -29.54
N TYR A 288 7.64 10.47 -28.61
CA TYR A 288 7.23 11.83 -28.27
C TYR A 288 8.14 12.51 -27.24
N CYS A 289 8.81 11.75 -26.38
CA CYS A 289 9.80 12.26 -25.43
C CYS A 289 10.93 11.24 -25.22
N THR A 290 11.89 11.61 -24.37
CA THR A 290 13.06 10.80 -24.02
C THR A 290 13.29 10.92 -22.53
N VAL A 291 13.32 9.81 -21.78
CA VAL A 291 13.75 9.81 -20.37
C VAL A 291 15.24 10.10 -20.27
N GLY A 292 15.63 10.66 -19.13
CA GLY A 292 17.01 10.96 -18.76
C GLY A 292 17.93 9.74 -18.87
N SER A 293 19.22 10.01 -19.07
CA SER A 293 20.26 8.99 -19.12
C SER A 293 20.34 8.16 -17.83
N PHE A 294 19.97 8.72 -16.68
CA PHE A 294 19.92 8.01 -15.40
C PHE A 294 18.84 6.93 -15.33
N TYR A 295 17.86 6.92 -16.24
CA TYR A 295 16.92 5.79 -16.40
C TYR A 295 17.35 4.76 -17.46
N ARG A 296 18.50 4.96 -18.12
CA ARG A 296 19.07 3.99 -19.04
C ARG A 296 20.06 3.14 -18.27
N ILE A 297 19.79 1.84 -18.12
CA ILE A 297 20.81 0.90 -17.65
C ILE A 297 21.93 0.89 -18.70
N GLN A 298 23.05 1.51 -18.37
CA GLN A 298 24.25 1.38 -19.18
C GLN A 298 24.72 -0.06 -19.06
N ARG A 299 24.63 -0.83 -20.15
CA ARG A 299 25.37 -2.08 -20.24
C ARG A 299 26.85 -1.75 -20.14
N THR A 300 27.48 -2.08 -19.02
CA THR A 300 28.92 -2.24 -18.96
C THR A 300 29.33 -3.10 -20.14
N GLN A 301 30.24 -2.61 -20.98
CA GLN A 301 30.69 -3.39 -22.12
C GLN A 301 31.35 -4.66 -21.56
N PHE A 302 30.78 -5.83 -21.89
CA PHE A 302 31.46 -7.10 -21.70
C PHE A 302 32.67 -7.09 -22.63
N GLY A 303 33.85 -6.81 -22.06
CA GLY A 303 35.15 -6.92 -22.70
C GLY A 303 35.79 -8.28 -22.44
#